data_AF-A0A432T8X5-F1
#
_entry.id   AF-A0A432T8X5-F1
#
_cell.length_a   1.000
_cell.length_b   1.000
_cell.length_c   1.000
_cell.angle_alpha   90.00
_cell.angle_beta   90.00
_cell.angle_gamma   90.00
#
_symmetry.space_group_name_H-M   'P 1'
#
loop_
_entity.id
_entity.type
_entity.pdbx_description
1 polymer ?
#
loop_
_entity_poly.entity_id
_entity_poly.type
_entity_poly.pdbx_seq_one_letter_code
_entity_poly.pdbx_strand_id
1 'polypeptide(L)'
;MIDLKYLQNHFEEASAKLQKKGVDAQTLETLKTLFAELKSANVALERAKAEQNSMSKLFGEYKREGKDTSELKAKVDANKEAMIPLQERAREAEAALYEIALAIPNFPDDDVPVGKDEEENVELRKVLEPRSFDFEPLEHWALAEKNGWIDFERGVKLAKSRFSVLRGEAARLERALINFFLGSNRAKGFEELCVPFMNNATMLQGTGQLPKFEEDLFKIEGEELYLIPTAEVPLTNMYHDEILPPEQLPVLMTGYTPCFRKEAGSAGRDTRGMIRQHQFDKV
;
A
#
# COMPACT_ATOMS: atom_id res chain seq x y z
N MET A 1 4.83 -3.64 -3.80
CA MET A 1 5.56 -4.80 -3.23
C MET A 1 6.97 -4.82 -3.81
N ILE A 2 7.97 -5.26 -3.05
CA ILE A 2 9.32 -5.48 -3.57
C ILE A 2 9.36 -6.67 -4.53
N ASP A 3 10.36 -6.70 -5.42
CA ASP A 3 10.57 -7.85 -6.30
C ASP A 3 10.99 -9.08 -5.47
N LEU A 4 10.11 -10.09 -5.40
CA LEU A 4 10.36 -11.32 -4.66
C LEU A 4 11.52 -12.13 -5.24
N LYS A 5 11.75 -12.03 -6.54
CA LYS A 5 12.89 -12.69 -7.19
C LYS A 5 14.19 -12.03 -6.77
N TYR A 6 14.22 -10.70 -6.67
CA TYR A 6 15.37 -9.99 -6.13
C TYR A 6 15.64 -10.40 -4.67
N LEU A 7 14.60 -10.35 -3.82
CA LEU A 7 14.70 -10.74 -2.42
C LEU A 7 15.22 -12.18 -2.25
N GLN A 8 14.75 -13.12 -3.08
CA GLN A 8 15.20 -14.50 -3.04
C GLN A 8 16.68 -14.66 -3.44
N ASN A 9 17.11 -13.98 -4.51
CA ASN A 9 18.46 -14.14 -5.06
C ASN A 9 19.53 -13.36 -4.28
N HIS A 10 19.15 -12.25 -3.64
CA HIS A 10 20.04 -11.33 -2.92
C HIS A 10 19.63 -11.21 -1.45
N PHE A 11 19.25 -12.33 -0.83
CA PHE A 11 18.59 -12.34 0.47
C PHE A 11 19.36 -11.61 1.58
N GLU A 12 20.68 -11.82 1.69
CA GLU A 12 21.50 -11.18 2.73
C GLU A 12 21.55 -9.66 2.58
N GLU A 13 21.75 -9.17 1.36
CA GLU A 13 21.79 -7.73 1.06
C GLU A 13 20.42 -7.08 1.29
N ALA A 14 19.36 -7.69 0.76
CA ALA A 14 17.99 -7.22 0.90
C ALA A 14 17.57 -7.19 2.39
N SER A 15 17.94 -8.22 3.15
CA SER A 15 17.69 -8.30 4.60
C SER A 15 18.38 -7.15 5.34
N ALA A 16 19.65 -6.87 5.04
CA ALA A 16 20.37 -5.76 5.65
C ALA A 16 19.69 -4.40 5.36
N LYS A 17 19.16 -4.19 4.15
CA LYS A 17 18.39 -2.98 3.79
C LYS A 17 17.05 -2.89 4.55
N LEU A 18 16.33 -3.99 4.67
CA LEU A 18 15.04 -4.05 5.38
C LEU A 18 15.19 -3.86 6.89
N GLN A 19 16.27 -4.37 7.48
CA GLN A 19 16.59 -4.16 8.90
C GLN A 19 16.80 -2.69 9.23
N LYS A 20 17.40 -1.90 8.32
CA LYS A 20 17.50 -0.43 8.47
C LYS A 20 16.12 0.25 8.54
N LYS A 21 15.08 -0.38 8.00
CA LYS A 21 13.67 0.07 8.08
C LYS A 21 12.89 -0.58 9.23
N GLY A 22 13.57 -1.27 10.15
CA GLY A 22 12.97 -1.87 11.33
C GLY A 22 12.25 -3.19 11.09
N VAL A 23 12.46 -3.86 9.95
CA VAL A 23 11.98 -5.23 9.75
C VAL A 23 12.78 -6.17 10.65
N ASP A 24 12.09 -6.89 11.53
CA ASP A 24 12.72 -7.78 12.49
C ASP A 24 13.30 -9.05 11.83
N ALA A 25 14.28 -9.65 12.49
CA ALA A 25 14.97 -10.84 12.00
C ALA A 25 14.05 -12.07 11.89
N GLN A 26 12.99 -12.16 12.71
CA GLN A 26 12.07 -13.29 12.70
C GLN A 26 11.22 -13.28 11.44
N THR A 27 10.75 -12.10 11.02
CA THR A 27 10.03 -11.89 9.76
C THR A 27 10.90 -12.29 8.55
N LEU A 28 12.18 -11.90 8.56
CA LEU A 28 13.13 -12.27 7.50
C LEU A 28 13.37 -13.79 7.45
N GLU A 29 13.58 -14.44 8.59
CA GLU A 29 13.76 -15.90 8.64
C GLU A 29 12.49 -16.65 8.19
N THR A 30 11.31 -16.11 8.50
CA THR A 30 10.03 -16.64 8.03
C THR A 30 9.94 -16.56 6.50
N LEU A 31 10.28 -15.41 5.90
CA LEU A 31 10.35 -15.26 4.45
C LEU A 31 11.32 -16.27 3.81
N LYS A 32 12.51 -16.45 4.39
CA LYS A 32 13.51 -17.42 3.92
C LYS A 32 12.95 -18.85 3.91
N THR A 33 12.22 -19.22 4.96
CA THR A 33 11.55 -20.52 5.09
C THR A 33 10.49 -20.69 4.01
N LEU A 34 9.60 -19.70 3.83
CA LEU A 34 8.55 -19.73 2.82
C LEU A 34 9.10 -19.79 1.39
N PHE A 35 10.20 -19.08 1.09
CA PHE A 35 10.89 -19.22 -0.19
C PHE A 35 11.40 -20.64 -0.43
N ALA A 36 11.94 -21.31 0.60
CA ALA A 36 12.42 -22.69 0.49
C ALA A 36 11.26 -23.67 0.29
N GLU A 37 10.15 -23.47 1.00
CA GLU A 37 8.92 -24.27 0.86
C GLU A 37 8.30 -24.14 -0.53
N LEU A 38 8.13 -22.91 -1.02
CA LEU A 38 7.63 -22.66 -2.37
C LEU A 38 8.54 -23.28 -3.43
N LYS A 39 9.86 -23.13 -3.28
CA LYS A 39 10.83 -23.78 -4.17
C LYS A 39 10.68 -25.30 -4.17
N SER A 40 10.56 -25.92 -2.99
CA SER A 40 10.37 -27.36 -2.86
C SER A 40 9.05 -27.83 -3.47
N ALA A 41 7.96 -27.10 -3.26
CA ALA A 41 6.65 -27.40 -3.82
C ALA A 41 6.66 -27.32 -5.35
N ASN A 42 7.27 -26.25 -5.90
CA ASN A 42 7.41 -26.07 -7.34
C ASN A 42 8.29 -27.17 -7.98
N VAL A 43 9.40 -27.56 -7.36
CA VAL A 43 10.24 -28.66 -7.87
C VAL A 43 9.47 -29.99 -7.92
N ALA A 44 8.69 -30.29 -6.87
CA ALA A 44 7.88 -31.51 -6.84
C ALA A 44 6.79 -31.49 -7.92
N LEU A 45 6.11 -30.34 -8.10
CA LEU A 45 5.10 -30.15 -9.12
C LEU A 45 5.67 -30.25 -10.55
N GLU A 46 6.79 -29.59 -10.82
CA GLU A 46 7.46 -29.64 -12.12
C GLU A 46 7.97 -31.04 -12.45
N ARG A 47 8.47 -31.79 -11.46
CA ARG A 47 8.82 -33.20 -11.64
C ARG A 47 7.60 -34.04 -12.03
N ALA A 48 6.46 -33.88 -11.35
CA ALA A 48 5.24 -34.59 -11.66
C ALA A 48 4.72 -34.26 -13.07
N LYS A 49 4.75 -32.97 -13.46
CA LYS A 49 4.41 -32.51 -14.83
C LYS A 49 5.34 -33.11 -15.88
N ALA A 50 6.65 -33.15 -15.63
CA ALA A 50 7.62 -33.74 -16.54
C ALA A 50 7.37 -35.25 -16.73
N GLU A 51 7.11 -35.97 -15.64
CA GLU A 51 6.73 -37.39 -15.66
C GLU A 51 5.44 -37.60 -16.46
N GLN A 52 4.41 -36.77 -16.23
CA GLN A 52 3.15 -36.80 -16.97
C GLN A 52 3.36 -36.63 -18.48
N ASN A 53 4.14 -35.63 -18.88
CA ASN A 53 4.43 -35.33 -20.28
C ASN A 53 5.18 -36.48 -20.95
N SER A 54 6.17 -37.06 -20.26
CA SER A 54 6.93 -38.21 -20.74
C SER A 54 6.03 -39.44 -20.93
N MET A 55 5.20 -39.77 -19.93
CA MET A 55 4.27 -40.91 -20.02
C MET A 55 3.20 -40.71 -21.10
N SER A 56 2.69 -39.48 -21.26
CA SER A 56 1.70 -39.15 -22.30
C SER A 56 2.29 -39.30 -23.71
N LYS A 57 3.55 -38.92 -23.91
CA LYS A 57 4.26 -39.13 -25.17
C LYS A 57 4.43 -40.62 -25.47
N LEU A 58 4.90 -41.40 -24.50
CA LEU A 58 5.06 -42.85 -24.61
C LEU A 58 3.72 -43.56 -24.89
N PHE A 59 2.63 -43.08 -24.28
CA PHE A 59 1.28 -43.60 -24.50
C PHE A 59 0.83 -43.41 -25.96
N GLY A 60 1.12 -42.23 -26.54
CA GLY A 60 0.88 -41.96 -27.96
C GLY A 60 1.75 -42.79 -28.91
N GLU A 61 2.96 -43.18 -28.51
CA GLU A 61 3.82 -44.10 -29.25
C GLU A 61 3.27 -45.54 -29.21
N TYR A 62 2.93 -46.06 -28.02
CA TYR A 62 2.40 -47.42 -27.86
C TYR A 62 1.08 -47.62 -28.62
N LYS A 63 0.21 -46.61 -28.61
CA LYS A 63 -1.05 -46.63 -29.35
C LYS A 63 -0.82 -46.68 -30.88
N ARG A 64 0.23 -46.03 -31.39
CA ARG A 64 0.61 -46.09 -32.82
C ARG A 64 1.21 -47.43 -33.19
N GLU A 65 1.94 -48.05 -32.28
CA GLU A 65 2.60 -49.36 -32.48
C GLU A 65 1.69 -50.56 -32.20
N GLY A 66 0.44 -50.34 -31.77
CA GLY A 66 -0.50 -51.41 -31.43
C GLY A 66 -0.12 -52.20 -30.16
N LYS A 67 0.72 -51.63 -29.30
CA LYS A 67 1.14 -52.22 -28.01
C LYS A 67 0.05 -52.06 -26.96
N ASP A 68 0.07 -52.92 -25.93
CA ASP A 68 -0.83 -52.77 -24.78
C ASP A 68 -0.51 -51.48 -24.00
N THR A 69 -1.52 -50.65 -23.80
CA THR A 69 -1.43 -49.37 -23.10
C THR A 69 -2.05 -49.39 -21.70
N SER A 70 -2.60 -50.52 -21.26
CA SER A 70 -3.37 -50.64 -20.01
C SER A 70 -2.58 -50.15 -18.77
N GLU A 71 -1.36 -50.65 -18.59
CA GLU A 71 -0.47 -50.29 -17.48
C GLU A 71 -0.04 -48.81 -17.55
N LEU A 72 0.29 -48.33 -18.76
CA LEU A 72 0.74 -46.96 -18.97
C LEU A 72 -0.40 -45.95 -18.74
N LYS A 73 -1.63 -46.31 -19.11
CA LYS A 73 -2.84 -45.54 -18.82
C LYS A 73 -3.03 -45.39 -17.30
N ALA A 74 -2.94 -46.51 -16.57
CA ALA A 74 -3.07 -46.49 -15.12
C ALA A 74 -2.00 -45.60 -14.44
N LYS A 75 -0.76 -45.62 -14.94
CA LYS A 75 0.31 -44.72 -14.44
C LYS A 75 0.05 -43.25 -14.72
N VAL A 76 -0.47 -42.91 -15.91
CA VAL A 76 -0.84 -41.53 -16.26
C VAL A 76 -1.99 -41.04 -15.38
N ASP A 77 -3.01 -41.87 -15.16
CA ASP A 77 -4.16 -41.51 -14.33
C ASP A 77 -3.77 -41.36 -12.85
N ALA A 78 -2.94 -42.27 -12.32
CA ALA A 78 -2.39 -42.14 -10.96
C ALA A 78 -1.51 -40.88 -10.78
N ASN A 79 -0.71 -40.50 -11.79
CA ASN A 79 0.08 -39.28 -11.74
C ASN A 79 -0.79 -38.01 -11.79
N LYS A 80 -1.90 -38.01 -12.55
CA LYS A 80 -2.89 -36.92 -12.50
C LYS A 80 -3.47 -36.74 -11.11
N GLU A 81 -3.86 -37.84 -10.46
CA GLU A 81 -4.37 -37.80 -9.08
C GLU A 81 -3.32 -37.29 -8.09
N ALA A 82 -2.07 -37.74 -8.22
CA ALA A 82 -0.97 -37.28 -7.38
C ALA A 82 -0.57 -35.81 -7.63
N MET A 83 -0.86 -35.25 -8.81
CA MET A 83 -0.52 -33.87 -9.15
C MET A 83 -1.47 -32.85 -8.50
N ILE A 84 -2.73 -33.21 -8.24
CA ILE A 84 -3.71 -32.34 -7.58
C ILE A 84 -3.19 -31.80 -6.23
N PRO A 85 -2.76 -32.63 -5.26
CA PRO A 85 -2.25 -32.13 -3.99
C PRO A 85 -0.92 -31.36 -4.13
N LEU A 86 -0.11 -31.64 -5.17
CA LEU A 86 1.12 -30.88 -5.43
C LEU A 86 0.82 -29.47 -5.97
N GLN A 87 -0.21 -29.33 -6.80
CA GLN A 87 -0.69 -28.03 -7.29
C GLN A 87 -1.23 -27.19 -6.14
N GLU A 88 -2.05 -27.78 -5.27
CA GLU A 88 -2.55 -27.06 -4.10
C GLU A 88 -1.44 -26.64 -3.15
N ARG A 89 -0.50 -27.54 -2.84
CA ARG A 89 0.65 -27.19 -2.00
C ARG A 89 1.48 -26.04 -2.57
N ALA A 90 1.67 -25.99 -3.89
CA ALA A 90 2.39 -24.88 -4.53
C ALA A 90 1.60 -23.56 -4.42
N ARG A 91 0.28 -23.61 -4.65
CA ARG A 91 -0.62 -22.46 -4.51
C ARG A 91 -0.66 -21.93 -3.08
N GLU A 92 -0.78 -22.80 -2.09
CA GLU A 92 -0.79 -22.45 -0.67
C GLU A 92 0.54 -21.82 -0.24
N ALA A 93 1.68 -22.40 -0.66
CA ALA A 93 2.99 -21.84 -0.37
C ALA A 93 3.21 -20.46 -1.02
N GLU A 94 2.71 -20.28 -2.25
CA GLU A 94 2.76 -18.99 -2.94
C GLU A 94 1.89 -17.94 -2.25
N ALA A 95 0.66 -18.30 -1.88
CA ALA A 95 -0.24 -17.42 -1.15
C ALA A 95 0.34 -17.00 0.21
N ALA A 96 0.90 -17.94 0.98
CA ALA A 96 1.53 -17.67 2.26
C ALA A 96 2.75 -16.73 2.13
N LEU A 97 3.59 -16.95 1.11
CA LEU A 97 4.71 -16.05 0.81
C LEU A 97 4.20 -14.64 0.44
N TYR A 98 3.19 -14.57 -0.43
CA TYR A 98 2.63 -13.30 -0.90
C TYR A 98 2.01 -12.49 0.24
N GLU A 99 1.29 -13.14 1.14
CA GLU A 99 0.67 -12.49 2.31
C GLU A 99 1.69 -11.76 3.18
N ILE A 100 2.80 -12.42 3.53
CA ILE A 100 3.86 -11.79 4.32
C ILE A 100 4.57 -10.72 3.49
N ALA A 101 4.85 -10.99 2.22
CA ALA A 101 5.54 -10.08 1.32
C ALA A 101 4.82 -8.73 1.15
N LEU A 102 3.49 -8.70 1.18
CA LEU A 102 2.70 -7.47 1.09
C LEU A 102 2.95 -6.51 2.28
N ALA A 103 3.30 -7.04 3.44
CA ALA A 103 3.59 -6.23 4.63
C ALA A 103 5.03 -5.70 4.66
N ILE A 104 5.91 -6.18 3.77
CA ILE A 104 7.31 -5.78 3.72
C ILE A 104 7.43 -4.37 3.12
N PRO A 105 8.09 -3.42 3.81
CA PRO A 105 8.27 -2.07 3.30
C PRO A 105 9.19 -2.07 2.07
N ASN A 106 9.15 -0.97 1.31
CA ASN A 106 10.10 -0.77 0.23
C ASN A 106 11.55 -0.65 0.76
N PHE A 107 12.53 -1.00 -0.06
CA PHE A 107 13.93 -0.78 0.28
C PHE A 107 14.20 0.73 0.40
N PRO A 108 14.92 1.17 1.46
CA PRO A 108 15.44 2.53 1.47
C PRO A 108 16.47 2.70 0.35
N ASP A 109 16.54 3.90 -0.22
CA ASP A 109 17.66 4.30 -1.07
C ASP A 109 18.95 4.35 -0.23
N ASP A 110 20.10 4.15 -0.88
CA ASP A 110 21.40 4.10 -0.21
C ASP A 110 21.79 5.47 0.40
N ASP A 111 21.24 6.57 -0.10
CA ASP A 111 21.44 7.92 0.42
C ASP A 111 20.58 8.24 1.66
N VAL A 112 19.63 7.36 2.04
CA VAL A 112 18.79 7.59 3.22
C VAL A 112 19.60 7.34 4.49
N PRO A 113 19.70 8.32 5.41
CA PRO A 113 20.42 8.13 6.66
C PRO A 113 19.76 7.05 7.52
N VAL A 114 20.57 6.27 8.21
CA VAL A 114 20.08 5.30 9.19
C VAL A 114 19.57 6.08 10.40
N GLY A 115 18.31 5.85 10.77
CA GLY A 115 17.67 6.49 11.91
C GLY A 115 16.63 5.57 12.54
N LYS A 116 16.50 5.62 13.87
CA LYS A 116 15.52 4.81 14.61
C LYS A 116 14.12 5.43 14.61
N ASP A 117 14.04 6.74 14.79
CA ASP A 117 12.79 7.49 14.96
C ASP A 117 12.95 8.93 14.45
N GLU A 118 11.92 9.76 14.65
CA GLU A 118 11.87 11.12 14.14
C GLU A 118 12.96 12.06 14.68
N GLU A 119 13.59 11.75 15.82
CA GLU A 119 14.65 12.58 16.44
C GLU A 119 15.98 12.48 15.69
N GLU A 120 16.17 11.41 14.92
CA GLU A 120 17.38 11.15 14.13
C GLU A 120 17.25 11.65 12.67
N ASN A 121 16.15 12.34 12.34
CA ASN A 121 15.98 12.98 11.04
C ASN A 121 17.00 14.12 10.84
N VAL A 122 17.59 14.18 9.64
CA VAL A 122 18.57 15.21 9.28
C VAL A 122 17.88 16.39 8.59
N GLU A 123 18.02 17.59 9.15
CA GLU A 123 17.53 18.83 8.53
C GLU A 123 18.40 19.20 7.32
N LEU A 124 17.80 19.21 6.12
CA LEU A 124 18.54 19.53 4.88
C LEU A 124 18.56 21.02 4.55
N ARG A 125 17.50 21.76 4.88
CA ARG A 125 17.36 23.17 4.52
C ARG A 125 16.36 23.89 5.40
N LYS A 126 16.71 25.10 5.83
CA LYS A 126 15.79 26.13 6.36
C LYS A 126 15.57 27.22 5.32
N VAL A 127 14.34 27.71 5.22
CA VAL A 127 13.97 28.81 4.33
C VAL A 127 13.23 29.84 5.16
N LEU A 128 13.71 31.08 5.13
CA LEU A 128 13.28 32.17 6.03
C LEU A 128 13.58 31.88 7.51
N GLU A 129 13.19 32.82 8.36
CA GLU A 129 13.32 32.75 9.82
C GLU A 129 11.93 32.77 10.46
N PRO A 130 11.69 31.99 11.53
CA PRO A 130 10.45 32.09 12.31
C PRO A 130 10.21 33.52 12.79
N ARG A 131 8.95 33.98 12.68
CA ARG A 131 8.58 35.33 13.08
C ARG A 131 8.78 35.53 14.59
N SER A 132 9.46 36.61 14.96
CA SER A 132 9.47 37.11 16.34
C SER A 132 8.24 37.96 16.60
N PHE A 133 7.62 37.75 17.77
CA PHE A 133 6.47 38.50 18.24
C PHE A 133 6.85 39.29 19.49
N ASP A 134 6.34 40.51 19.61
CA ASP A 134 6.42 41.38 20.79
C ASP A 134 5.31 41.08 21.82
N PHE A 135 4.53 40.03 21.57
CA PHE A 135 3.47 39.50 22.42
C PHE A 135 3.51 37.96 22.42
N GLU A 136 2.86 37.33 23.40
CA GLU A 136 2.70 35.87 23.44
C GLU A 136 1.74 35.42 22.33
N PRO A 137 2.22 34.71 21.29
CA PRO A 137 1.37 34.29 20.20
C PRO A 137 0.33 33.28 20.69
N LEU A 138 -0.91 33.45 20.25
CA LEU A 138 -1.96 32.48 20.53
C LEU A 138 -1.84 31.28 19.59
N GLU A 139 -2.06 30.10 20.16
CA GLU A 139 -2.23 28.86 19.41
C GLU A 139 -3.41 28.94 18.43
N HIS A 140 -3.37 28.15 17.36
CA HIS A 140 -4.38 28.26 16.28
C HIS A 140 -5.81 27.96 16.76
N TRP A 141 -6.00 27.04 17.71
CA TRP A 141 -7.33 26.76 18.27
C TRP A 141 -7.85 27.94 19.10
N ALA A 142 -6.99 28.63 19.86
CA ALA A 142 -7.38 29.78 20.66
C ALA A 142 -7.72 30.99 19.77
N LEU A 143 -6.96 31.18 18.69
CA LEU A 143 -7.31 32.15 17.65
C LEU A 143 -8.64 31.81 17.00
N ALA A 144 -8.88 30.54 16.71
CA ALA A 144 -10.10 30.12 16.05
C ALA A 144 -11.36 30.33 16.89
N GLU A 145 -11.30 30.00 18.19
CA GLU A 145 -12.39 30.25 19.13
C GLU A 145 -12.67 31.75 19.28
N LYS A 146 -11.61 32.56 19.48
CA LYS A 146 -11.73 34.01 19.64
C LYS A 146 -12.41 34.69 18.46
N ASN A 147 -12.19 34.18 17.25
CA ASN A 147 -12.75 34.75 16.02
C ASN A 147 -14.00 34.02 15.49
N GLY A 148 -14.43 32.93 16.15
CA GLY A 148 -15.55 32.10 15.67
C GLY A 148 -15.30 31.41 14.33
N TRP A 149 -14.02 31.16 14.00
CA TRP A 149 -13.58 30.60 12.72
C TRP A 149 -13.69 29.08 12.65
N ILE A 150 -13.40 28.40 13.76
CA ILE A 150 -13.46 26.94 13.87
C ILE A 150 -14.33 26.60 15.07
N ASP A 151 -15.31 25.74 14.83
CA ASP A 151 -16.27 25.31 15.82
C ASP A 151 -16.09 23.82 16.12
N PHE A 152 -15.30 23.53 17.15
CA PHE A 152 -14.98 22.18 17.58
C PHE A 152 -16.17 21.52 18.28
N GLU A 153 -16.96 22.26 19.06
CA GLU A 153 -18.15 21.73 19.73
C GLU A 153 -19.18 21.20 18.72
N ARG A 154 -19.46 21.97 17.66
CA ARG A 154 -20.34 21.50 16.58
C ARG A 154 -19.72 20.35 15.79
N GLY A 155 -18.39 20.33 15.62
CA GLY A 155 -17.69 19.18 15.03
C GLY A 155 -17.93 17.88 15.81
N VAL A 156 -17.76 17.92 17.13
CA VAL A 156 -18.06 16.78 18.02
C VAL A 156 -19.53 16.42 18.00
N LYS A 157 -20.42 17.41 18.05
CA LYS A 157 -21.87 17.19 18.04
C LYS A 157 -22.37 16.51 16.74
N LEU A 158 -21.81 16.89 15.59
CA LEU A 158 -22.20 16.35 14.30
C LEU A 158 -21.58 14.99 14.01
N ALA A 159 -20.37 14.75 14.54
CA ALA A 159 -19.63 13.51 14.34
C ALA A 159 -19.11 12.97 15.68
N LYS A 160 -17.83 13.21 15.98
CA LYS A 160 -17.14 12.82 17.22
C LYS A 160 -15.90 13.69 17.43
N SER A 161 -15.09 13.40 18.44
CA SER A 161 -13.77 14.03 18.60
C SER A 161 -12.94 13.97 17.31
N ARG A 162 -12.01 14.93 17.13
CA ARG A 162 -11.18 15.09 15.92
C ARG A 162 -11.96 15.41 14.63
N PHE A 163 -13.15 15.99 14.78
CA PHE A 163 -13.86 16.71 13.72
C PHE A 163 -14.05 18.18 14.12
N SER A 164 -14.14 19.05 13.11
CA SER A 164 -14.30 20.49 13.31
C SER A 164 -15.18 21.08 12.20
N VAL A 165 -15.81 22.23 12.47
CA VAL A 165 -16.58 22.98 11.48
C VAL A 165 -15.91 24.33 11.23
N LEU A 166 -15.46 24.56 9.99
CA LEU A 166 -14.97 25.87 9.55
C LEU A 166 -16.13 26.81 9.26
N ARG A 167 -16.01 28.10 9.64
CA ARG A 167 -17.07 29.11 9.47
C ARG A 167 -16.55 30.40 8.85
N GLY A 168 -17.40 31.06 8.08
CA GLY A 168 -17.14 32.39 7.51
C GLY A 168 -15.81 32.46 6.74
N GLU A 169 -14.94 33.39 7.13
CA GLU A 169 -13.65 33.59 6.47
C GLU A 169 -12.72 32.38 6.53
N ALA A 170 -12.79 31.54 7.57
CA ALA A 170 -11.97 30.32 7.63
C ALA A 170 -12.41 29.29 6.58
N ALA A 171 -13.72 29.07 6.40
CA ALA A 171 -14.22 28.20 5.33
C ALA A 171 -13.91 28.78 3.93
N ARG A 172 -13.92 30.11 3.79
CA ARG A 172 -13.51 30.78 2.55
C ARG A 172 -12.01 30.59 2.28
N LEU A 173 -11.18 30.71 3.32
CA LEU A 173 -9.73 30.52 3.25
C LEU A 173 -9.38 29.08 2.87
N GLU A 174 -10.04 28.09 3.46
CA GLU A 174 -9.86 26.67 3.12
C GLU A 174 -10.02 26.44 1.62
N ARG A 175 -11.14 26.89 1.05
CA ARG A 175 -11.39 26.82 -0.39
C ARG A 175 -10.39 27.63 -1.22
N ALA A 176 -9.93 28.77 -0.70
CA ALA A 176 -8.92 29.59 -1.38
C ALA A 176 -7.56 28.86 -1.45
N LEU A 177 -7.16 28.16 -0.39
CA LEU A 177 -5.95 27.35 -0.35
C LEU A 177 -6.04 26.18 -1.34
N ILE A 178 -7.17 25.46 -1.37
CA ILE A 178 -7.39 24.38 -2.34
C ILE A 178 -7.21 24.90 -3.77
N ASN A 179 -7.89 25.99 -4.13
CA ASN A 179 -7.79 26.59 -5.47
C ASN A 179 -6.39 27.11 -5.78
N PHE A 180 -5.68 27.67 -4.80
CA PHE A 180 -4.32 28.14 -4.94
C PHE A 180 -3.37 26.98 -5.28
N PHE A 181 -3.41 25.89 -4.51
CA PHE A 181 -2.51 24.75 -4.73
C PHE A 181 -2.80 24.04 -6.05
N LEU A 182 -4.08 23.80 -6.38
CA LEU A 182 -4.47 23.25 -7.68
C LEU A 182 -4.00 24.15 -8.83
N GLY A 183 -4.23 25.47 -8.73
CA GLY A 183 -3.76 26.43 -9.73
C GLY A 183 -2.24 26.44 -9.90
N SER A 184 -1.50 26.38 -8.79
CA SER A 184 -0.03 26.28 -8.79
C SER A 184 0.46 24.99 -9.47
N ASN A 185 -0.19 23.86 -9.21
CA ASN A 185 0.20 22.56 -9.79
C ASN A 185 -0.12 22.52 -11.30
N ARG A 186 -1.30 22.98 -11.71
CA ARG A 186 -1.66 23.10 -13.14
C ARG A 186 -0.66 23.98 -13.90
N ALA A 187 -0.24 25.10 -13.31
CA ALA A 187 0.77 25.97 -13.91
C ALA A 187 2.15 25.29 -14.08
N LYS A 188 2.41 24.19 -13.37
CA LYS A 188 3.61 23.35 -13.48
C LYS A 188 3.42 22.12 -14.38
N GLY A 189 2.27 22.00 -15.05
CA GLY A 189 2.00 20.92 -16.01
C GLY A 189 1.31 19.69 -15.44
N PHE A 190 0.81 19.74 -14.21
CA PHE A 190 0.01 18.64 -13.65
C PHE A 190 -1.42 18.68 -14.23
N GLU A 191 -1.92 17.54 -14.69
CA GLU A 191 -3.32 17.33 -15.01
C GLU A 191 -4.14 17.30 -13.72
N GLU A 192 -5.22 18.07 -13.68
CA GLU A 192 -6.12 18.08 -12.54
C GLU A 192 -7.23 17.05 -12.69
N LEU A 193 -7.33 16.16 -11.71
CA LEU A 193 -8.29 15.08 -11.68
C LEU A 193 -9.22 15.21 -10.47
N CYS A 194 -10.50 14.96 -10.70
CA CYS A 194 -11.49 14.75 -9.65
C CYS A 194 -11.77 13.25 -9.56
N VAL A 195 -11.39 12.64 -8.44
CA VAL A 195 -11.36 11.19 -8.25
C VAL A 195 -12.40 10.72 -7.23
N PRO A 196 -12.82 9.44 -7.26
CA PRO A 196 -13.68 8.87 -6.22
C PRO A 196 -13.04 8.97 -4.82
N PHE A 197 -13.85 9.27 -3.81
CA PHE A 197 -13.40 9.30 -2.40
C PHE A 197 -13.57 7.96 -1.69
N MET A 198 -14.10 6.97 -2.41
CA MET A 198 -14.22 5.59 -1.96
C MET A 198 -13.53 4.68 -2.98
N ASN A 199 -12.65 3.81 -2.52
CA ASN A 199 -11.98 2.82 -3.38
C ASN A 199 -12.11 1.41 -2.81
N ASN A 200 -12.02 0.42 -3.70
CA ASN A 200 -12.01 -1.00 -3.32
C ASN A 200 -10.67 -1.41 -2.68
N ALA A 201 -10.66 -2.56 -2.00
CA ALA A 201 -9.49 -3.08 -1.31
C ALA A 201 -8.25 -3.22 -2.21
N THR A 202 -8.43 -3.58 -3.49
CA THR A 202 -7.34 -3.76 -4.45
C THR A 202 -6.55 -2.47 -4.68
N MET A 203 -7.21 -1.31 -4.80
CA MET A 203 -6.51 -0.03 -4.98
C MET A 203 -5.70 0.36 -3.74
N LEU A 204 -6.26 0.09 -2.55
CA LEU A 204 -5.62 0.35 -1.26
C LEU A 204 -4.42 -0.57 -1.04
N GLN A 205 -4.50 -1.81 -1.48
CA GLN A 205 -3.37 -2.73 -1.50
C GLN A 205 -2.27 -2.26 -2.47
N GLY A 206 -2.67 -1.79 -3.65
CA GLY A 206 -1.75 -1.27 -4.67
C GLY A 206 -0.90 -0.09 -4.19
N THR A 207 -1.42 0.71 -3.26
CA THR A 207 -0.74 1.87 -2.67
C THR A 207 -0.20 1.64 -1.25
N GLY A 208 -0.27 0.38 -0.77
CA GLY A 208 0.36 -0.05 0.48
C GLY A 208 -0.40 0.28 1.76
N GLN A 209 -1.63 0.80 1.67
CA GLN A 209 -2.48 1.02 2.84
C GLN A 209 -2.98 -0.33 3.40
N LEU A 210 -3.36 -1.26 2.54
CA LEU A 210 -3.69 -2.63 2.95
C LEU A 210 -2.53 -3.59 2.65
N PRO A 211 -2.31 -4.61 3.51
CA PRO A 211 -3.05 -4.90 4.74
C PRO A 211 -2.56 -4.13 5.98
N LYS A 212 -1.38 -3.52 5.93
CA LYS A 212 -0.64 -3.02 7.10
C LYS A 212 -1.37 -1.95 7.93
N PHE A 213 -2.13 -1.07 7.29
CA PHE A 213 -2.77 0.08 7.93
C PHE A 213 -4.30 -0.05 7.96
N GLU A 214 -4.85 -1.25 7.86
CA GLU A 214 -6.31 -1.48 7.85
C GLU A 214 -7.03 -0.84 9.05
N GLU A 215 -6.44 -0.92 10.25
CA GLU A 215 -7.00 -0.32 11.46
C GLU A 215 -7.10 1.21 11.40
N ASP A 216 -6.34 1.86 10.51
CA ASP A 216 -6.35 3.30 10.33
C ASP A 216 -7.37 3.77 9.26
N LEU A 217 -8.03 2.85 8.56
CA LEU A 217 -8.94 3.14 7.44
C LEU A 217 -10.41 3.03 7.84
N PHE A 218 -11.26 3.90 7.32
CA PHE A 218 -12.72 3.75 7.43
C PHE A 218 -13.26 2.85 6.32
N LYS A 219 -13.72 1.64 6.67
CA LYS A 219 -14.44 0.72 5.79
C LYS A 219 -15.95 1.04 5.79
N ILE A 220 -16.59 0.99 4.62
CA ILE A 220 -18.04 1.17 4.48
C ILE A 220 -18.74 -0.13 4.90
N GLU A 221 -19.72 -0.03 5.79
CA GLU A 221 -20.49 -1.20 6.23
C GLU A 221 -21.34 -1.75 5.08
N GLY A 222 -21.26 -3.07 4.85
CA GLY A 222 -22.01 -3.75 3.78
C GLY A 222 -21.41 -3.63 2.38
N GLU A 223 -20.26 -2.96 2.22
CA GLU A 223 -19.59 -2.76 0.94
C GLU A 223 -18.08 -3.09 1.07
N GLU A 224 -17.48 -3.63 0.00
CA GLU A 224 -16.03 -3.80 -0.08
C GLU A 224 -15.32 -2.51 -0.54
N LEU A 225 -15.69 -1.40 0.09
CA LEU A 225 -15.21 -0.05 -0.17
C LEU A 225 -14.68 0.61 1.10
N TYR A 226 -13.70 1.48 0.93
CA TYR A 226 -13.04 2.24 1.98
C TYR A 226 -13.02 3.72 1.61
N LEU A 227 -13.19 4.60 2.58
CA LEU A 227 -12.89 6.02 2.41
C LEU A 227 -11.37 6.21 2.25
N ILE A 228 -10.97 7.05 1.30
CA ILE A 228 -9.56 7.23 0.99
C ILE A 228 -8.83 8.04 2.09
N PRO A 229 -7.62 7.65 2.51
CA PRO A 229 -6.80 8.41 3.45
C PRO A 229 -5.98 9.53 2.78
N THR A 230 -5.99 9.57 1.43
CA THR A 230 -5.29 10.53 0.58
C THR A 230 -5.70 10.32 -0.90
N ALA A 231 -5.72 11.39 -1.70
CA ALA A 231 -5.85 11.34 -3.16
C ALA A 231 -4.81 10.43 -3.85
N GLU A 232 -3.67 10.16 -3.21
CA GLU A 232 -2.63 9.26 -3.74
C GLU A 232 -3.18 7.87 -4.08
N VAL A 233 -4.13 7.36 -3.28
CA VAL A 233 -4.73 6.03 -3.49
C VAL A 233 -5.40 5.93 -4.87
N PRO A 234 -6.43 6.75 -5.18
CA PRO A 234 -7.04 6.70 -6.50
C PRO A 234 -6.13 7.22 -7.61
N LEU A 235 -5.33 8.28 -7.38
CA LEU A 235 -4.48 8.86 -8.42
C LEU A 235 -3.42 7.88 -8.93
N THR A 236 -2.72 7.18 -8.02
CA THR A 236 -1.68 6.22 -8.40
C THR A 236 -2.28 5.01 -9.13
N ASN A 237 -3.48 4.60 -8.74
CA ASN A 237 -4.17 3.46 -9.35
C ASN A 237 -4.98 3.82 -10.62
N MET A 238 -4.89 5.05 -11.13
CA MET A 238 -5.54 5.43 -12.39
C MET A 238 -5.16 4.52 -13.56
N TYR A 239 -3.96 3.93 -13.51
CA TYR A 239 -3.42 3.03 -14.52
C TYR A 239 -3.15 1.63 -13.94
N HIS A 240 -3.91 1.22 -12.92
CA HIS A 240 -3.79 -0.11 -12.34
C HIS A 240 -4.09 -1.19 -13.38
N ASP A 241 -3.22 -2.20 -13.49
CA ASP A 241 -3.31 -3.27 -14.50
C ASP A 241 -3.24 -2.77 -15.96
N GLU A 242 -2.58 -1.62 -16.19
CA GLU A 242 -2.33 -1.07 -17.52
C GLU A 242 -0.83 -1.06 -17.88
N ILE A 243 -0.54 -1.15 -19.19
CA ILE A 243 0.81 -0.97 -19.73
C ILE A 243 0.88 0.41 -20.37
N LEU A 244 1.60 1.33 -19.73
CA LEU A 244 1.83 2.66 -20.27
C LEU A 244 2.98 2.65 -21.28
N PRO A 245 2.79 3.25 -22.47
CA PRO A 245 3.88 3.40 -23.42
C PRO A 245 4.85 4.51 -22.96
N PRO A 246 6.17 4.39 -23.20
CA PRO A 246 7.18 5.30 -22.65
C PRO A 246 6.96 6.78 -22.98
N GLU A 247 6.37 7.08 -24.14
CA GLU A 247 6.07 8.43 -24.60
C GLU A 247 4.99 9.16 -23.78
N GLN A 248 4.20 8.44 -22.98
CA GLN A 248 3.25 9.05 -22.04
C GLN A 248 3.92 9.46 -20.71
N LEU A 249 5.19 9.11 -20.51
CA LEU A 249 5.91 9.44 -19.27
C LEU A 249 6.71 10.75 -19.39
N PRO A 250 6.79 11.56 -18.32
CA PRO A 250 6.13 11.36 -17.02
C PRO A 250 4.65 11.74 -17.05
N VAL A 251 3.82 10.95 -16.35
CA VAL A 251 2.43 11.34 -16.06
C VAL A 251 2.43 12.19 -14.78
N LEU A 252 1.87 13.39 -14.87
CA LEU A 252 1.80 14.35 -13.77
C LEU A 252 0.33 14.62 -13.42
N MET A 253 -0.10 14.19 -12.23
CA MET A 253 -1.49 14.33 -11.78
C MET A 253 -1.57 15.09 -10.46
N THR A 254 -2.59 15.94 -10.31
CA THR A 254 -2.95 16.62 -9.07
C THR A 254 -4.45 16.48 -8.84
N GLY A 255 -4.88 16.46 -7.59
CA GLY A 255 -6.30 16.36 -7.29
C GLY A 255 -6.57 16.74 -5.84
N TYR A 256 -7.67 17.44 -5.63
CA TYR A 256 -8.17 17.73 -4.30
C TYR A 256 -9.09 16.60 -3.83
N THR A 257 -8.90 16.14 -2.59
CA THR A 257 -9.83 15.20 -1.95
C THR A 257 -9.96 15.51 -0.45
N PRO A 258 -11.17 15.37 0.14
CA PRO A 258 -11.26 15.12 1.57
C PRO A 258 -10.59 13.78 1.88
N CYS A 259 -9.74 13.77 2.91
CA CYS A 259 -8.95 12.61 3.33
C CYS A 259 -9.47 12.10 4.68
N PHE A 260 -9.58 10.79 4.84
CA PHE A 260 -10.17 10.16 6.02
C PHE A 260 -9.19 9.21 6.71
N ARG A 261 -8.90 9.44 8.00
CA ARG A 261 -8.01 8.58 8.81
C ARG A 261 -8.60 8.33 10.19
N LYS A 262 -8.61 7.08 10.65
CA LYS A 262 -9.06 6.75 12.01
C LYS A 262 -8.09 7.27 13.07
N GLU A 263 -6.86 7.60 12.69
CA GLU A 263 -5.80 8.06 13.61
C GLU A 263 -5.63 7.10 14.79
N ALA A 264 -5.73 5.80 14.50
CA ALA A 264 -5.57 4.73 15.48
C ALA A 264 -4.13 4.78 16.03
N GLY A 265 -3.97 4.77 17.35
CA GLY A 265 -2.65 4.90 18.00
C GLY A 265 -2.19 6.33 18.31
N SER A 266 -2.94 7.37 17.94
CA SER A 266 -2.62 8.77 18.27
C SER A 266 -3.14 9.26 19.63
N ALA A 267 -3.48 8.33 20.54
CA ALA A 267 -4.11 8.66 21.81
C ALA A 267 -3.25 9.65 22.62
N GLY A 268 -3.83 10.82 22.95
CA GLY A 268 -3.16 11.86 23.74
C GLY A 268 -2.23 12.80 22.96
N ARG A 269 -1.92 12.54 21.68
CA ARG A 269 -1.12 13.45 20.83
C ARG A 269 -2.02 14.38 20.02
N ASP A 270 -1.63 15.65 19.90
CA ASP A 270 -2.32 16.68 19.09
C ASP A 270 -3.84 16.68 19.32
N THR A 271 -4.25 16.71 20.59
CA THR A 271 -5.67 16.55 20.98
C THR A 271 -6.51 17.79 20.76
N ARG A 272 -5.87 18.97 20.57
CA ARG A 272 -6.53 20.26 20.35
C ARG A 272 -6.24 20.80 18.96
N GLY A 273 -7.21 21.53 18.40
CA GLY A 273 -7.09 22.17 17.10
C GLY A 273 -7.28 21.21 15.92
N MET A 274 -6.71 21.60 14.77
CA MET A 274 -6.90 20.94 13.47
C MET A 274 -5.66 20.23 12.90
N ILE A 275 -4.57 20.09 13.67
CA ILE A 275 -3.35 19.43 13.15
C ILE A 275 -3.57 17.93 12.89
N ARG A 276 -4.39 17.28 13.73
CA ARG A 276 -4.74 15.86 13.61
C ARG A 276 -6.25 15.67 13.71
N GLN A 277 -6.88 15.40 12.56
CA GLN A 277 -8.33 15.24 12.41
C GLN A 277 -8.65 13.91 11.71
N HIS A 278 -9.87 13.40 11.91
CA HIS A 278 -10.35 12.24 11.16
C HIS A 278 -10.66 12.57 9.71
N GLN A 279 -10.98 13.84 9.43
CA GLN A 279 -11.19 14.37 8.09
C GLN A 279 -10.37 15.65 7.93
N PHE A 280 -9.62 15.73 6.84
CA PHE A 280 -8.89 16.94 6.44
C PHE A 280 -8.80 17.05 4.93
N ASP A 281 -8.61 18.27 4.43
CA ASP A 281 -8.54 18.57 3.02
C ASP A 281 -7.08 18.58 2.55
N LYS A 282 -6.82 18.00 1.36
CA LYS A 282 -5.48 17.93 0.79
C LYS A 282 -5.54 18.04 -0.74
N VAL A 283 -4.56 18.78 -1.28
CA VAL A 283 -4.20 18.83 -2.70
C VAL A 283 -2.86 18.12 -2.88
#